data_AF-A0AB73KWC3-F1
#
_entry.id   AF-A0AB73KWC3-F1
#
_cell.length_a   1.000
_cell.length_b   1.000
_cell.length_c   1.000
_cell.angle_alpha   90.00
_cell.angle_beta   90.00
_cell.angle_gamma   90.00
#
_symmetry.space_group_name_H-M   'P 1'
#
loop_
_entity.id
_entity.type
_entity.pdbx_description
1 polymer ?
#
loop_
_entity_poly.entity_id
_entity_poly.type
_entity_poly.pdbx_seq_one_letter_code
_entity_poly.pdbx_strand_id
1 'polypeptide(L)'
;MTDFIGRFLFVCTVNDRPVALSRWRVTTDSQDAAKAVSLLLGGQSKRFVSSGGKGWEVDTSSSNVGVVVEDANENGISFRLAEGYDLGVFFYAAAPWRLSEVLGECTIRLFGFEGSRLCDLSIEPASFTTRNGIVVQYLKPSVVVNTHPGTA
;
A
#
# COMPACT_ATOMS: atom_id res chain seq x y z
N MET A 1 7.63 -19.11 5.42
CA MET A 1 7.99 -17.71 5.70
C MET A 1 7.97 -17.02 4.36
N THR A 2 6.95 -16.19 4.08
CA THR A 2 6.85 -15.50 2.79
C THR A 2 7.92 -14.43 2.76
N ASP A 3 8.85 -14.54 1.81
CA ASP A 3 9.87 -13.52 1.61
C ASP A 3 9.25 -12.38 0.79
N PHE A 4 9.22 -11.18 1.37
CA PHE A 4 8.63 -10.01 0.73
C PHE A 4 9.72 -9.22 0.04
N ILE A 5 9.59 -8.99 -1.26
CA ILE A 5 10.57 -8.25 -2.05
C ILE A 5 10.50 -6.73 -1.80
N GLY A 6 9.45 -6.25 -1.12
CA GLY A 6 9.33 -4.84 -0.78
C GLY A 6 8.13 -4.54 0.10
N ARG A 7 8.10 -3.32 0.63
CA ARG A 7 7.05 -2.81 1.50
C ARG A 7 6.45 -1.53 0.95
N PHE A 8 5.13 -1.44 0.97
CA PHE A 8 4.40 -0.21 0.71
C PHE A 8 4.18 0.52 2.04
N LEU A 9 4.46 1.82 2.04
CA LEU A 9 4.26 2.73 3.15
C LEU A 9 3.55 3.98 2.64
N PHE A 10 2.80 4.64 3.51
CA PHE A 10 2.24 5.98 3.25
C PHE A 10 2.73 6.97 4.32
N VAL A 11 3.85 6.67 4.98
CA VAL A 11 4.44 7.50 6.04
C VAL A 11 5.92 7.72 5.74
N CYS A 12 6.39 8.94 6.00
CA CYS A 12 7.81 9.24 6.10
C CYS A 12 8.11 10.00 7.39
N THR A 13 9.38 10.01 7.79
CA THR A 13 9.84 10.83 8.92
C THR A 13 10.40 12.12 8.38
N VAL A 14 9.83 13.26 8.78
CA VAL A 14 10.34 14.60 8.48
C VAL A 14 10.63 15.29 9.80
N ASN A 15 11.87 15.71 10.03
CA ASN A 15 12.30 16.33 11.30
C ASN A 15 11.90 15.49 12.53
N ASP A 16 12.18 14.19 12.50
CA ASP A 16 11.83 13.21 13.55
C ASP A 16 10.33 13.07 13.86
N ARG A 17 9.45 13.55 12.96
CA ARG A 17 8.00 13.41 13.08
C ARG A 17 7.46 12.53 11.96
N PRO A 18 6.56 11.56 12.25
CA PRO A 18 5.87 10.81 11.22
C PRO A 18 4.89 11.73 10.49
N VAL A 19 5.01 11.81 9.17
CA VAL A 19 4.15 12.58 8.27
C VAL A 19 3.50 11.59 7.31
N ALA A 20 2.16 11.63 7.26
CA ALA A 20 1.40 10.87 6.28
C ALA A 20 1.58 11.47 4.89
N LEU A 21 1.81 10.61 3.89
CA LEU A 21 2.01 10.95 2.50
C LEU A 21 0.73 10.66 1.73
N SER A 22 0.35 11.57 0.83
CA SER A 22 -0.77 11.36 -0.11
C SER A 22 -0.42 10.41 -1.26
N ARG A 23 0.75 9.77 -1.20
CA ARG A 23 1.34 8.92 -2.23
C ARG A 23 2.01 7.72 -1.59
N TRP A 24 2.18 6.65 -2.37
CA TRP A 24 2.88 5.47 -1.91
C TRP A 24 4.38 5.69 -1.88
N ARG A 25 5.00 5.23 -0.82
CA ARG A 25 6.44 5.09 -0.66
C ARG A 25 6.75 3.61 -0.62
N VAL A 26 7.53 3.12 -1.57
CA VAL A 26 7.87 1.70 -1.65
C VAL A 26 9.33 1.52 -1.27
N THR A 27 9.62 0.63 -0.31
CA THR A 27 11.00 0.26 0.05
C THR A 27 11.29 -1.18 -0.36
N THR A 28 12.46 -1.42 -0.94
CA THR A 28 12.90 -2.73 -1.42
C THR A 28 14.43 -2.80 -1.41
N ASP A 29 15.01 -3.97 -1.24
CA ASP A 29 16.44 -4.21 -1.44
C ASP A 29 16.80 -4.48 -2.92
N SER A 30 15.81 -4.84 -3.74
CA SER A 30 15.95 -5.11 -5.16
C SER A 30 15.91 -3.82 -6.00
N GLN A 31 17.00 -3.56 -6.72
CA GLN A 31 17.06 -2.43 -7.65
C GLN A 31 16.05 -2.58 -8.79
N ASP A 32 15.82 -3.81 -9.25
CA ASP A 32 14.92 -4.09 -10.37
C ASP A 32 13.46 -3.89 -9.95
N ALA A 33 13.10 -4.31 -8.73
CA ALA A 33 11.80 -4.00 -8.15
C ALA A 33 11.58 -2.49 -8.01
N ALA A 34 12.59 -1.74 -7.53
CA ALA A 34 12.49 -0.29 -7.41
C ALA A 34 12.29 0.40 -8.76
N LYS A 35 13.05 -0.02 -9.79
CA LYS A 35 12.88 0.51 -11.16
C LYS A 35 11.49 0.19 -11.70
N ALA A 36 11.04 -1.06 -11.59
CA ALA A 36 9.74 -1.47 -12.09
C ALA A 36 8.60 -0.70 -11.40
N VAL A 37 8.65 -0.55 -10.07
CA VAL A 37 7.70 0.27 -9.31
C VAL A 37 7.71 1.72 -9.79
N SER A 38 8.88 2.31 -10.03
CA SER A 38 8.98 3.69 -10.54
C SER A 38 8.44 3.87 -11.95
N LEU A 39 8.53 2.84 -12.80
CA LEU A 39 7.98 2.84 -14.14
C LEU A 39 6.45 2.67 -14.13
N LEU A 40 5.95 1.77 -13.28
CA LEU A 40 4.52 1.45 -13.19
C LEU A 40 3.72 2.55 -12.49
N LEU A 41 4.22 3.06 -11.36
CA LEU A 41 3.47 4.01 -10.50
C LEU A 41 3.94 5.46 -10.66
N GLY A 42 4.91 5.68 -11.55
CA GLY A 42 5.64 6.93 -11.67
C GLY A 42 6.50 7.23 -10.44
N GLY A 43 7.22 8.34 -10.49
CA GLY A 43 8.06 8.82 -9.40
C GLY A 43 9.55 8.58 -9.62
N GLN A 44 10.34 8.71 -8.55
CA GLN A 44 11.80 8.54 -8.60
C GLN A 44 12.26 7.49 -7.60
N SER A 45 13.01 6.50 -8.09
CA SER A 45 13.77 5.58 -7.25
C SER A 45 15.03 6.26 -6.74
N LYS A 46 15.27 6.25 -5.44
CA LYS A 46 16.50 6.72 -4.80
C LYS A 46 17.05 5.66 -3.86
N ARG A 47 18.37 5.67 -3.67
CA ARG A 47 18.97 4.84 -2.61
C ARG A 47 18.71 5.48 -1.26
N PHE A 48 18.46 4.65 -0.26
CA PHE A 48 18.37 5.09 1.12
C PHE A 48 19.18 4.19 2.04
N VAL A 49 19.56 4.75 3.19
CA VAL A 49 20.19 4.04 4.29
C VAL A 49 19.29 4.26 5.50
N SER A 50 18.90 3.18 6.15
CA SER A 50 18.18 3.21 7.43
C SER A 50 18.88 2.32 8.44
N SER A 51 18.44 2.37 9.70
CA SER A 51 18.95 1.49 10.75
C SER A 51 18.79 -0.01 10.44
N GLY A 52 17.88 -0.36 9.51
CA GLY A 52 17.67 -1.72 9.02
C GLY A 52 18.49 -2.13 7.79
N GLY A 53 19.35 -1.25 7.26
CA GLY A 53 20.23 -1.56 6.12
C GLY A 53 20.18 -0.54 4.98
N LYS A 54 20.76 -0.92 3.84
CA LYS A 54 20.76 -0.13 2.59
C LYS A 54 19.74 -0.73 1.63
N GLY A 55 19.01 0.11 0.93
CA GLY A 55 18.05 -0.33 -0.07
C GLY A 55 17.66 0.78 -1.03
N TRP A 56 16.54 0.53 -1.70
CA TRP A 56 15.91 1.43 -2.64
C TRP A 56 14.56 1.87 -2.13
N GLU A 57 14.25 3.12 -2.42
CA GLU A 57 13.01 3.76 -2.08
C GLU A 57 12.43 4.40 -3.32
N VAL A 58 11.13 4.24 -3.52
CA VAL A 58 10.40 4.90 -4.60
C VAL A 58 9.30 5.75 -3.99
N ASP A 59 9.41 7.07 -4.14
CA ASP A 59 8.31 8.00 -3.88
C ASP A 59 7.45 8.06 -5.14
N THR A 60 6.32 7.38 -5.13
CA THR A 60 5.44 7.26 -6.30
C THR A 60 4.73 8.57 -6.62
N SER A 61 4.32 8.73 -7.88
CA SER A 61 3.46 9.85 -8.30
C SER A 61 1.98 9.52 -8.20
N SER A 62 1.63 8.23 -8.27
CA SER A 62 0.25 7.75 -8.13
C SER A 62 -0.12 7.44 -6.68
N SER A 63 -1.31 7.85 -6.25
CA SER A 63 -1.91 7.42 -4.99
C SER A 63 -2.72 6.13 -5.11
N ASN A 64 -2.90 5.60 -6.33
CA ASN A 64 -3.62 4.36 -6.62
C ASN A 64 -2.68 3.35 -7.31
N VAL A 65 -2.79 2.08 -6.93
CA VAL A 65 -2.12 0.96 -7.57
C VAL A 65 -3.05 -0.25 -7.66
N GLY A 66 -3.14 -0.84 -8.85
CA GLY A 66 -3.77 -2.14 -9.05
C GLY A 66 -2.90 -3.26 -8.48
N VAL A 67 -3.45 -4.01 -7.53
CA VAL A 67 -2.77 -5.09 -6.81
C VAL A 67 -3.56 -6.38 -6.86
N VAL A 68 -2.86 -7.51 -6.91
CA VAL A 68 -3.45 -8.82 -6.69
C VAL A 68 -3.17 -9.21 -5.24
N VAL A 69 -4.17 -9.12 -4.38
CA VAL A 69 -4.04 -9.48 -2.96
C VAL A 69 -4.01 -11.00 -2.84
N GLU A 70 -2.99 -11.51 -2.16
CA GLU A 70 -2.72 -12.94 -1.97
C GLU A 70 -3.19 -13.40 -0.59
N ASP A 71 -2.89 -12.61 0.44
CA ASP A 71 -3.27 -12.90 1.82
C ASP A 71 -3.45 -11.59 2.61
N ALA A 72 -4.32 -11.63 3.61
CA ALA A 72 -4.60 -10.52 4.51
C ALA A 72 -4.75 -11.04 5.94
N ASN A 73 -3.95 -10.49 6.85
CA ASN A 73 -3.98 -10.84 8.26
C ASN A 73 -3.91 -9.57 9.13
N GLU A 74 -4.00 -9.74 10.44
CA GLU A 74 -4.01 -8.65 11.42
C GLU A 74 -2.85 -7.64 11.29
N ASN A 75 -1.72 -8.06 10.71
CA ASN A 75 -0.55 -7.19 10.52
C ASN A 75 -0.62 -6.35 9.24
N GLY A 76 -1.40 -6.79 8.24
CA GLY A 76 -1.41 -6.16 6.93
C GLY A 76 -1.86 -7.08 5.80
N ILE A 77 -1.56 -6.65 4.57
CA ILE A 77 -1.86 -7.38 3.35
C ILE A 77 -0.58 -7.71 2.59
N SER A 78 -0.55 -8.91 2.02
CA SER A 78 0.45 -9.31 1.03
C SER A 78 -0.19 -9.34 -0.35
N PHE A 79 0.51 -8.81 -1.33
CA PHE A 79 -0.03 -8.65 -2.68
C PHE A 79 1.09 -8.58 -3.72
N ARG A 80 0.73 -8.81 -4.97
CA ARG A 80 1.58 -8.56 -6.13
C ARG A 80 1.05 -7.36 -6.90
N LEU A 81 1.91 -6.72 -7.69
CA LEU A 81 1.46 -5.66 -8.60
C LEU A 81 0.74 -6.29 -9.79
N ALA A 82 -0.43 -5.78 -10.16
CA ALA A 82 -1.20 -6.34 -11.28
C ALA A 82 -0.43 -6.26 -12.60
N GLU A 83 0.24 -5.13 -12.86
CA GLU A 83 1.09 -4.92 -14.05
C GLU A 83 2.56 -5.35 -13.85
N GLY A 84 2.86 -6.06 -12.76
CA GLY A 84 4.22 -6.46 -12.39
C GLY A 84 4.23 -7.74 -11.57
N TYR A 85 3.41 -8.72 -11.96
CA TYR A 85 3.15 -9.91 -11.16
C TYR A 85 4.41 -10.74 -10.87
N ASP A 86 5.36 -10.72 -11.80
CA ASP A 86 6.63 -11.45 -11.73
C ASP A 86 7.68 -10.78 -10.84
N LEU A 87 7.44 -9.55 -10.39
CA LEU A 87 8.36 -8.85 -9.47
C LEU A 87 8.43 -9.54 -8.11
N GLY A 88 7.35 -10.21 -7.72
CA GLY A 88 7.22 -10.90 -6.44
C GLY A 88 6.19 -10.25 -5.52
N VAL A 89 6.18 -10.72 -4.27
CA VAL A 89 5.17 -10.35 -3.27
C VAL A 89 5.64 -9.14 -2.47
N PHE A 90 4.81 -8.12 -2.45
CA PHE A 90 4.94 -6.93 -1.60
C PHE A 90 4.06 -7.05 -0.36
N PHE A 91 4.39 -6.25 0.65
CA PHE A 91 3.62 -6.17 1.88
C PHE A 91 3.24 -4.73 2.23
N TYR A 92 1.99 -4.51 2.63
CA TYR A 92 1.55 -3.27 3.25
C TYR A 92 1.16 -3.55 4.70
N ALA A 93 1.82 -2.89 5.64
CA ALA A 93 1.48 -2.97 7.05
C ALA A 93 0.26 -2.07 7.34
N ALA A 94 -0.80 -2.62 7.92
CA ALA A 94 -2.02 -1.86 8.17
C ALA A 94 -1.83 -0.75 9.22
N ALA A 95 -0.90 -0.93 10.16
CA ALA A 95 -0.67 0.01 11.25
C ALA A 95 -0.31 1.43 10.76
N PRO A 96 -0.83 2.50 11.40
CA PRO A 96 -1.65 2.49 12.61
C PRO A 96 -3.16 2.25 12.37
N TRP A 97 -3.60 2.02 11.13
CA TRP A 97 -4.99 1.71 10.81
C TRP A 97 -5.32 0.26 11.19
N ARG A 98 -6.59 0.02 11.58
CA ARG A 98 -7.08 -1.35 11.67
C ARG A 98 -7.24 -1.89 10.26
N LEU A 99 -6.84 -3.14 10.03
CA LEU A 99 -7.02 -3.80 8.73
C LEU A 99 -8.48 -3.70 8.24
N SER A 100 -9.44 -3.81 9.15
CA SER A 100 -10.87 -3.68 8.83
C SER A 100 -11.24 -2.32 8.26
N GLU A 101 -10.56 -1.26 8.69
CA GLU A 101 -10.77 0.09 8.18
C GLU A 101 -10.14 0.25 6.80
N VAL A 102 -9.00 -0.39 6.54
CA VAL A 102 -8.29 -0.35 5.26
C VAL A 102 -9.02 -1.16 4.19
N LEU A 103 -9.45 -2.36 4.53
CA LEU A 103 -10.12 -3.27 3.61
C LEU A 103 -11.60 -2.91 3.41
N GLY A 104 -12.24 -2.31 4.42
CA GLY A 104 -13.70 -2.17 4.44
C GLY A 104 -14.42 -3.51 4.69
N GLU A 105 -15.65 -3.46 5.21
CA GLU A 105 -16.39 -4.67 5.64
C GLU A 105 -16.63 -5.67 4.51
N CYS A 106 -16.78 -5.20 3.26
CA CYS A 106 -17.02 -6.07 2.10
C CYS A 106 -15.77 -6.87 1.71
N THR A 107 -14.60 -6.25 1.75
CA THR A 107 -13.34 -6.86 1.30
C THR A 107 -12.84 -7.87 2.34
N ILE A 108 -13.07 -7.63 3.65
CA ILE A 108 -12.77 -8.61 4.73
C ILE A 108 -13.50 -9.94 4.50
N ARG A 109 -14.80 -9.89 4.11
CA ARG A 109 -15.59 -11.10 3.82
C ARG A 109 -15.10 -11.83 2.58
N LEU A 110 -14.48 -11.11 1.64
CA LEU A 110 -13.93 -11.68 0.41
C LEU A 110 -12.58 -12.36 0.64
N PHE A 111 -11.76 -11.89 1.61
CA PHE A 111 -10.49 -12.55 1.97
C PHE A 111 -10.64 -13.77 2.89
N GLY A 112 -11.85 -14.09 3.34
CA GLY A 112 -12.16 -15.39 3.93
C GLY A 112 -12.27 -16.53 2.90
N PHE A 113 -12.19 -16.21 1.60
CA PHE A 113 -12.18 -17.19 0.52
C PHE A 113 -10.73 -17.48 0.07
N GLU A 114 -10.39 -18.76 -0.10
CA GLU A 114 -9.15 -19.15 -0.77
C GLU A 114 -9.12 -18.58 -2.20
N GLY A 115 -8.18 -17.68 -2.48
CA GLY A 115 -7.85 -17.26 -3.83
C GLY A 115 -7.46 -15.78 -3.97
N SER A 116 -6.51 -15.52 -4.86
CA SER A 116 -6.03 -14.17 -5.14
C SER A 116 -7.12 -13.32 -5.82
N ARG A 117 -7.15 -12.01 -5.52
CA ARG A 117 -8.13 -11.06 -6.06
C ARG A 117 -7.49 -9.77 -6.54
N LEU A 118 -7.94 -9.29 -7.69
CA LEU A 118 -7.57 -7.98 -8.21
C LEU A 118 -8.30 -6.88 -7.43
N CYS A 119 -7.54 -5.97 -6.83
CA CYS A 119 -8.01 -4.88 -6.02
C CYS A 119 -7.27 -3.59 -6.42
N ASP A 120 -7.90 -2.45 -6.18
CA ASP A 120 -7.22 -1.16 -6.19
C ASP A 120 -6.83 -0.79 -4.77
N LEU A 121 -5.55 -0.57 -4.55
CA LEU A 121 -4.99 -0.05 -3.31
C LEU A 121 -4.74 1.45 -3.48
N SER A 122 -5.45 2.27 -2.71
CA SER A 122 -5.43 3.73 -2.83
C SER A 122 -5.25 4.46 -1.50
N ILE A 123 -4.83 5.73 -1.54
CA ILE A 123 -4.79 6.62 -0.37
C ILE A 123 -5.86 7.72 -0.56
N GLU A 124 -6.81 7.76 0.36
CA GLU A 124 -7.94 8.69 0.34
C GLU A 124 -7.86 9.73 1.46
N PRO A 125 -8.15 11.02 1.20
CA PRO A 125 -8.30 12.01 2.24
C PRO A 125 -9.64 11.84 2.98
N ALA A 126 -9.58 11.58 4.28
CA ALA A 126 -10.73 11.54 5.17
C ALA A 126 -10.74 12.80 6.06
N SER A 127 -11.90 13.46 6.16
CA SER A 127 -12.09 14.59 7.07
C SER A 127 -13.04 14.20 8.19
N PHE A 128 -12.66 14.43 9.44
CA PHE A 128 -13.53 14.23 10.59
C PHE A 128 -13.63 15.51 11.41
N THR A 129 -14.84 15.83 11.86
CA THR A 129 -15.08 16.96 12.76
C THR A 129 -15.06 16.47 14.20
N THR A 130 -14.06 16.89 14.96
CA THR A 130 -13.98 16.58 16.39
C THR A 130 -15.16 17.17 17.15
N ARG A 131 -15.43 16.66 18.36
CA ARG A 131 -16.50 17.18 19.24
C ARG A 131 -16.42 18.71 19.46
N ASN A 132 -15.22 19.29 19.34
CA ASN A 132 -14.97 20.72 19.53
C ASN A 132 -15.11 21.54 18.25
N GLY A 133 -15.62 20.95 17.16
CA GLY A 133 -15.80 21.62 15.87
C GLY A 133 -14.52 21.76 15.03
N ILE A 134 -13.39 21.20 15.49
CA ILE A 134 -12.13 21.22 14.72
C ILE A 134 -12.24 20.14 13.64
N VAL A 135 -12.15 20.56 12.38
CA VAL A 135 -12.00 19.67 11.23
C VAL A 135 -10.56 19.19 11.18
N VAL A 136 -10.37 17.88 11.27
CA VAL A 136 -9.06 17.26 11.11
C VAL A 136 -9.08 16.40 9.86
N GLN A 137 -8.06 16.58 9.03
CA GLN A 137 -7.85 15.82 7.81
C GLN A 137 -6.80 14.74 8.05
N TYR A 138 -7.12 13.52 7.65
CA TYR A 138 -6.22 12.37 7.69
C TYR A 138 -6.17 11.72 6.32
N LEU A 139 -5.07 11.02 6.05
CA LEU A 139 -4.92 10.20 4.86
C LEU A 139 -5.12 8.74 5.27
N LYS A 140 -6.10 8.11 4.65
CA LYS A 140 -6.52 6.75 4.95
C LYS A 140 -6.21 5.84 3.74
N PRO A 141 -5.52 4.72 3.93
CA PRO A 141 -5.38 3.70 2.90
C PRO A 141 -6.70 2.95 2.74
N SER A 142 -7.08 2.67 1.50
CA SER A 142 -8.33 2.02 1.11
C SER A 142 -8.04 0.94 0.08
N VAL A 143 -8.60 -0.25 0.27
CA VAL A 143 -8.54 -1.36 -0.68
C VAL A 143 -9.94 -1.66 -1.17
N VAL A 144 -10.14 -1.52 -2.47
CA VAL A 144 -11.41 -1.77 -3.13
C VAL A 144 -11.23 -2.92 -4.10
N VAL A 145 -12.11 -3.92 -4.05
CA VAL A 145 -12.06 -5.03 -5.02
C VAL A 145 -12.49 -4.49 -6.38
N ASN A 146 -11.68 -4.74 -7.40
CA ASN A 146 -12.08 -4.52 -8.79
C ASN A 146 -13.10 -5.60 -9.15
N THR A 147 -14.36 -5.32 -8.85
CA THR A 147 -15.48 -6.03 -9.45
C THR A 147 -15.54 -5.59 -10.91
N HIS A 148 -14.71 -6.17 -11.75
CA HIS A 148 -15.06 -6.19 -13.17
C HIS A 148 -16.33 -7.05 -13.25
N PRO A 149 -17.50 -6.52 -13.61
CA PRO A 149 -18.59 -7.37 -14.03
C PRO A 149 -18.07 -8.07 -15.28
N GLY A 150 -17.67 -9.34 -15.15
CA GLY A 150 -17.44 -10.20 -16.30
C GLY A 150 -18.67 -10.05 -17.18
N THR A 151 -18.44 -9.52 -18.38
CA THR A 151 -19.41 -9.37 -19.45
C THR A 151 -20.26 -10.63 -19.54
N ALA A 152 -21.57 -10.43 -19.44
CA ALA A 152 -22.57 -11.45 -19.75
C ALA A 152 -22.45 -11.92 -21.21
#